data_AF-A0A970PPD8-F1
#
_entry.id   AF-A0A970PPD8-F1
#
_cell.length_a   1.000
_cell.length_b   1.000
_cell.length_c   1.000
_cell.angle_alpha   90.00
_cell.angle_beta   90.00
_cell.angle_gamma   90.00
#
_symmetry.space_group_name_H-M   'P 1'
#
loop_
_entity.id
_entity.type
_entity.pdbx_description
1 polymer ?
#
loop_
_entity_poly.entity_id
_entity_poly.type
_entity_poly.pdbx_seq_one_letter_code
_entity_poly.pdbx_strand_id
1 'polypeptide(L)'
;MAAIRGMPGAGCRMAKGSISRWASRYLTNNHHFTKSHPLYRRVYLLNGILTVMLIFCSFFVAVDVLFFKLYTAALVNGAAVAFALFALLYFKRTNRYEVVAHISVLALVMGLLAFFLTTQNQHYGFVWLSIFPPITFFLLKRTAARVVTGLFGSIMLYVLFSNASSWGPSEFGLPSILNILGAGASLLFMVSYYEYTIEAVWNEHDTANRLLDENKKALRLLLDSSAEAIFGVDEAGNCTFCNRSCLNMLGYPDEGELLGKNMHALIHHSRPDGTPFPREDCRILKAYADSKGTQAEDEVFWR
;
A
#
# COMPACT_ATOMS: atom_id res chain seq x y z
N MET A 1 -21.32 -29.22 -28.90
CA MET A 1 -21.75 -28.03 -28.13
C MET A 1 -22.57 -28.51 -26.94
N ALA A 2 -21.98 -28.53 -25.74
CA ALA A 2 -22.68 -28.82 -24.49
C ALA A 2 -22.39 -27.69 -23.50
N ALA A 3 -23.42 -26.93 -23.15
CA ALA A 3 -23.32 -25.81 -22.22
C ALA A 3 -23.42 -26.33 -20.78
N ILE A 4 -22.32 -26.23 -20.03
CA ILE A 4 -22.29 -26.56 -18.60
C ILE A 4 -22.78 -25.33 -17.84
N ARG A 5 -23.98 -25.43 -17.25
CA ARG A 5 -24.57 -24.45 -16.33
C ARG A 5 -23.65 -24.28 -15.11
N GLY A 6 -23.20 -23.06 -14.86
CA GLY A 6 -22.43 -22.68 -13.68
C GLY A 6 -23.20 -22.91 -12.39
N MET A 7 -22.55 -23.55 -11.42
CA MET A 7 -23.01 -23.60 -10.04
C MET A 7 -22.81 -22.22 -9.37
N PRO A 8 -23.74 -21.73 -8.53
CA PRO A 8 -23.54 -20.52 -7.77
C PRO A 8 -22.52 -20.79 -6.66
N GLY A 9 -21.37 -20.11 -6.72
CA GLY A 9 -20.39 -20.11 -5.65
C GLY A 9 -21.01 -19.68 -4.34
N ALA A 10 -20.88 -20.53 -3.32
CA ALA A 10 -21.23 -20.22 -1.95
C ALA A 10 -20.34 -19.07 -1.45
N GLY A 11 -20.86 -17.84 -1.57
CA GLY A 11 -20.24 -16.66 -1.00
C GLY A 11 -20.22 -16.76 0.52
N CYS A 12 -19.03 -16.99 1.08
CA CYS A 12 -18.73 -16.80 2.49
C CYS A 12 -19.14 -15.38 2.89
N ARG A 13 -20.29 -15.23 3.58
CA ARG A 13 -20.72 -13.98 4.19
C ARG A 13 -19.88 -13.75 5.45
N MET A 14 -18.65 -13.29 5.27
CA MET A 14 -17.99 -12.56 6.34
C MET A 14 -18.83 -11.30 6.64
N ALA A 15 -19.20 -11.13 7.89
CA ALA A 15 -20.00 -10.03 8.39
C ALA A 15 -19.32 -8.69 8.04
N LYS A 16 -19.70 -8.09 6.91
CA LYS A 16 -19.37 -6.70 6.60
C LYS A 16 -20.16 -5.84 7.58
N GLY A 17 -19.52 -5.38 8.65
CA GLY A 17 -20.03 -4.26 9.44
C GLY A 17 -20.32 -3.12 8.48
N SER A 18 -21.60 -2.90 8.17
CA SER A 18 -22.02 -1.86 7.24
C SER A 18 -21.81 -0.51 7.93
N ILE A 19 -20.64 0.11 7.70
CA ILE A 19 -20.44 1.52 7.97
C ILE A 19 -21.61 2.28 7.35
N SER A 20 -22.28 3.13 8.14
CA SER A 20 -23.44 3.87 7.67
C SER A 20 -23.09 4.66 6.39
N ARG A 21 -24.05 4.80 5.48
CA ARG A 21 -23.84 5.56 4.21
C ARG A 21 -23.27 6.96 4.47
N TRP A 22 -23.71 7.59 5.56
CA TRP A 22 -23.19 8.88 6.01
C TRP A 22 -21.72 8.81 6.43
N ALA A 23 -21.32 7.83 7.25
CA ALA A 23 -19.94 7.69 7.71
C ALA A 23 -18.99 7.37 6.55
N SER A 24 -19.41 6.53 5.60
CA SER A 24 -18.64 6.28 4.37
C SER A 24 -18.43 7.56 3.56
N ARG A 25 -19.50 8.34 3.36
CA ARG A 25 -19.43 9.63 2.66
C ARG A 25 -18.51 10.62 3.36
N TYR A 26 -18.57 10.69 4.69
CA TYR A 26 -17.70 11.54 5.49
C TYR A 26 -16.23 11.13 5.36
N LEU A 27 -15.90 9.86 5.63
CA LEU A 27 -14.52 9.37 5.69
C LEU A 27 -13.82 9.36 4.31
N THR A 28 -14.58 9.27 3.22
CA THR A 28 -14.07 9.30 1.83
C THR A 28 -14.12 10.67 1.17
N ASN A 29 -14.51 11.69 1.92
CA ASN A 29 -14.72 13.05 1.45
C ASN A 29 -15.70 13.13 0.26
N ASN A 30 -16.96 12.81 0.50
CA ASN A 30 -18.01 12.75 -0.52
C ASN A 30 -17.70 11.78 -1.67
N HIS A 31 -17.08 10.62 -1.37
CA HIS A 31 -16.66 9.62 -2.36
C HIS A 31 -15.61 10.11 -3.37
N HIS A 32 -14.94 11.24 -3.10
CA HIS A 32 -13.82 11.69 -3.93
C HIS A 32 -12.65 10.69 -3.87
N PHE A 33 -12.47 10.00 -2.74
CA PHE A 33 -11.50 8.95 -2.57
C PHE A 33 -12.20 7.58 -2.50
N THR A 34 -12.19 6.85 -3.61
CA THR A 34 -12.72 5.48 -3.69
C THR A 34 -11.64 4.45 -3.35
N LYS A 35 -12.03 3.18 -3.15
CA LYS A 35 -11.09 2.11 -2.76
C LYS A 35 -9.91 1.91 -3.73
N SER A 36 -10.09 2.23 -5.01
CA SER A 36 -9.04 2.16 -6.03
C SER A 36 -8.05 3.32 -5.97
N HIS A 37 -8.36 4.38 -5.22
CA HIS A 37 -7.47 5.54 -5.12
C HIS A 37 -6.27 5.22 -4.20
N PRO A 38 -5.02 5.51 -4.60
CA PRO A 38 -3.82 5.20 -3.80
C PRO A 38 -3.85 5.81 -2.37
N LEU A 39 -4.44 7.00 -2.24
CA LEU A 39 -4.60 7.70 -0.95
C LEU A 39 -5.85 7.28 -0.14
N TYR A 40 -6.65 6.32 -0.59
CA TYR A 40 -7.91 5.95 0.06
C TYR A 40 -7.76 5.67 1.55
N ARG A 41 -6.84 4.76 1.90
CA ARG A 41 -6.60 4.33 3.28
C ARG A 41 -6.01 5.47 4.12
N ARG A 42 -5.15 6.27 3.50
CA ARG A 42 -4.57 7.50 4.05
C ARG A 42 -5.60 8.56 4.44
N VAL A 43 -6.54 8.83 3.55
CA VAL A 43 -7.65 9.77 3.77
C VAL A 43 -8.62 9.26 4.82
N TYR A 44 -8.92 7.95 4.79
CA TYR A 44 -9.79 7.31 5.75
C TYR A 44 -9.25 7.50 7.18
N LEU A 45 -7.96 7.19 7.41
CA LEU A 45 -7.36 7.40 8.72
C LEU A 45 -7.23 8.88 9.07
N LEU A 46 -6.87 9.77 8.14
CA LEU A 46 -6.77 11.20 8.41
C LEU A 46 -8.09 11.76 8.96
N ASN A 47 -9.21 11.46 8.30
CA ASN A 47 -10.53 11.88 8.79
C ASN A 47 -10.88 11.20 10.13
N GLY A 48 -10.53 9.92 10.29
CA GLY A 48 -10.74 9.18 11.54
C GLY A 48 -9.98 9.82 12.71
N ILE A 49 -8.66 9.98 12.59
CA ILE A 49 -7.79 10.59 13.60
C ILE A 49 -8.23 12.00 13.93
N LEU A 50 -8.49 12.86 12.93
CA LEU A 50 -8.92 14.23 13.22
C LEU A 50 -10.26 14.26 13.96
N THR A 51 -11.18 13.34 13.65
CA THR A 51 -12.47 13.24 14.36
C THR A 51 -12.28 12.72 15.79
N VAL A 52 -11.46 11.70 15.98
CA VAL A 52 -11.12 11.17 17.32
C VAL A 52 -10.42 12.23 18.15
N MET A 53 -9.45 12.95 17.57
CA MET A 53 -8.74 14.05 18.20
C MET A 53 -9.70 15.17 18.63
N LEU A 54 -10.68 15.52 17.81
CA LEU A 54 -11.72 16.49 18.21
C LEU A 54 -12.52 16.04 19.43
N ILE A 55 -13.01 14.81 19.41
CA ILE A 55 -13.82 14.26 20.51
C ILE A 55 -12.97 14.17 21.78
N PHE A 56 -11.77 13.62 21.66
CA PHE A 56 -10.88 13.36 22.77
C PHE A 56 -10.35 14.66 23.39
N CYS A 57 -9.82 15.58 22.60
CA CYS A 57 -9.36 16.88 23.12
C CYS A 57 -10.52 17.67 23.72
N SER A 58 -11.72 17.65 23.13
CA SER A 58 -12.90 18.32 23.73
C SER A 58 -13.29 17.72 25.09
N PHE A 59 -13.19 16.39 25.22
CA PHE A 59 -13.41 15.70 26.49
C PHE A 59 -12.37 16.14 27.55
N PHE A 60 -11.08 16.19 27.19
CA PHE A 60 -10.04 16.65 28.11
C PHE A 60 -10.20 18.12 28.50
N VAL A 61 -10.58 19.01 27.56
CA VAL A 61 -10.91 20.40 27.91
C VAL A 61 -12.00 20.45 28.98
N ALA A 62 -13.08 19.68 28.81
CA ALA A 62 -14.18 19.64 29.77
C ALA A 62 -13.72 19.09 31.13
N VAL A 63 -12.96 17.99 31.13
CA VAL A 63 -12.46 17.35 32.34
C VAL A 63 -11.48 18.24 33.11
N ASP A 64 -10.53 18.84 32.40
CA ASP A 64 -9.49 19.71 32.98
C ASP A 64 -10.11 20.98 33.60
N VAL A 65 -11.14 21.57 32.96
CA VAL A 65 -11.83 22.76 33.48
C VAL A 65 -12.77 22.44 34.64
N LEU A 66 -13.57 21.36 34.53
CA LEU A 66 -14.64 21.08 35.48
C LEU A 66 -14.16 20.35 36.74
N PHE A 67 -13.17 19.46 36.62
CA PHE A 67 -12.75 18.59 37.72
C PHE A 67 -11.37 18.94 38.27
N PHE A 68 -10.39 19.21 37.41
CA PHE A 68 -8.99 19.34 37.83
C PHE A 68 -8.50 20.79 37.96
N LYS A 69 -9.26 21.77 37.46
CA LYS A 69 -8.87 23.20 37.39
C LYS A 69 -7.50 23.41 36.70
N LEU A 70 -7.15 22.53 35.76
CA LEU A 70 -5.92 22.60 34.97
C LEU A 70 -6.11 23.51 33.75
N TYR A 71 -6.28 24.81 33.99
CA TYR A 71 -6.66 25.77 32.93
C TYR A 71 -5.62 25.90 31.81
N THR A 72 -4.33 25.71 32.12
CA THR A 72 -3.25 25.74 31.12
C THR A 72 -3.31 24.53 30.19
N ALA A 73 -3.51 23.33 30.73
CA ALA A 73 -3.70 22.11 29.94
C ALA A 73 -4.98 22.18 29.10
N ALA A 74 -6.07 22.69 29.67
CA ALA A 74 -7.33 22.92 28.97
C ALA A 74 -7.16 23.89 27.79
N LEU A 75 -6.37 24.96 27.93
CA LEU A 75 -6.10 25.89 26.84
C LEU A 75 -5.35 25.21 25.68
N VAL A 76 -4.34 24.39 25.98
CA VAL A 76 -3.59 23.62 24.98
C VAL A 76 -4.52 22.65 24.24
N ASN A 77 -5.35 21.92 24.98
CA ASN A 77 -6.34 21.01 24.39
C ASN A 77 -7.38 21.75 23.55
N GLY A 78 -7.82 22.94 23.97
CA GLY A 78 -8.74 23.79 23.21
C GLY A 78 -8.13 24.28 21.90
N ALA A 79 -6.86 24.68 21.90
CA ALA A 79 -6.13 25.02 20.69
C ALA A 79 -6.04 23.82 19.73
N ALA A 80 -5.77 22.62 20.24
CA ALA A 80 -5.74 21.39 19.46
C ALA A 80 -7.10 21.09 18.78
N VAL A 81 -8.22 21.32 19.47
CA VAL A 81 -9.57 21.23 18.90
C VAL A 81 -9.75 22.22 17.74
N ALA A 82 -9.37 23.48 17.93
CA ALA A 82 -9.50 24.50 16.89
C ALA A 82 -8.68 24.14 15.63
N PHE A 83 -7.45 23.65 15.81
CA PHE A 83 -6.60 23.19 14.71
C PHE A 83 -7.19 21.97 13.98
N ALA A 84 -7.68 20.97 14.73
CA ALA A 84 -8.29 19.79 14.13
C ALA A 84 -9.56 20.14 13.34
N LEU A 85 -10.39 21.07 13.85
CA LEU A 85 -11.56 21.60 13.13
C LEU A 85 -11.13 22.30 11.84
N PHE A 86 -10.14 23.18 11.92
CA PHE A 86 -9.62 23.90 10.75
C PHE A 86 -9.09 22.92 9.69
N ALA A 87 -8.26 21.95 10.08
CA ALA A 87 -7.70 20.95 9.18
C ALA A 87 -8.80 20.11 8.49
N LEU A 88 -9.84 19.70 9.24
CA LEU A 88 -10.98 18.97 8.69
C LEU A 88 -11.76 19.82 7.70
N LEU A 89 -12.14 21.05 8.07
CA LEU A 89 -12.91 21.94 7.20
C LEU A 89 -12.12 22.28 5.92
N TYR A 90 -10.83 22.55 6.05
CA TYR A 90 -9.94 22.80 4.92
C TYR A 90 -9.84 21.56 4.02
N PHE A 91 -9.73 20.35 4.59
CA PHE A 91 -9.72 19.12 3.82
C PHE A 91 -11.03 18.88 3.08
N LYS A 92 -12.18 19.04 3.75
CA LYS A 92 -13.50 18.89 3.15
C LYS A 92 -13.72 19.84 1.97
N ARG A 93 -13.13 21.04 2.01
CA ARG A 93 -13.23 22.05 0.95
C ARG A 93 -12.25 21.83 -0.20
N THR A 94 -11.00 21.44 0.10
CA THR A 94 -9.91 21.49 -0.90
C THR A 94 -9.52 20.13 -1.47
N ASN A 95 -9.87 19.01 -0.82
CA ASN A 95 -9.40 17.66 -1.17
C ASN A 95 -7.87 17.49 -1.20
N ARG A 96 -7.08 18.47 -0.74
CA ARG A 96 -5.61 18.44 -0.82
C ARG A 96 -5.02 17.66 0.35
N TYR A 97 -5.06 16.33 0.26
CA TYR A 97 -4.58 15.43 1.30
C TYR A 97 -3.16 15.77 1.81
N GLU A 98 -2.19 15.93 0.91
CA GLU A 98 -0.78 16.15 1.28
C GLU A 98 -0.62 17.39 2.17
N VAL A 99 -1.26 18.51 1.81
CA VAL A 99 -1.20 19.75 2.59
C VAL A 99 -1.81 19.54 3.98
N VAL A 100 -2.97 18.88 4.04
CA VAL A 100 -3.66 18.64 5.31
C VAL A 100 -2.87 17.69 6.19
N ALA A 101 -2.28 16.64 5.63
CA ALA A 101 -1.45 15.71 6.40
C ALA A 101 -0.27 16.42 7.09
N HIS A 102 0.43 17.32 6.38
CA HIS A 102 1.52 18.11 6.96
C HIS A 102 1.02 19.09 8.03
N ILE A 103 -0.09 19.80 7.77
CA ILE A 103 -0.71 20.69 8.76
C ILE A 103 -1.12 19.92 10.02
N SER A 104 -1.75 18.74 9.87
CA SER A 104 -2.18 17.91 10.98
C SER A 104 -1.00 17.39 11.81
N VAL A 105 0.08 16.95 11.16
CA VAL A 105 1.29 16.51 11.89
C VAL A 105 1.97 17.68 12.59
N LEU A 106 2.04 18.86 11.95
CA LEU A 106 2.59 20.06 12.59
C LEU A 106 1.75 20.47 13.81
N ALA A 107 0.41 20.46 13.68
CA ALA A 107 -0.49 20.74 14.80
C ALA A 107 -0.32 19.71 15.94
N LEU A 108 -0.13 18.43 15.60
CA LEU A 108 0.14 17.38 16.59
C LEU A 108 1.48 17.62 17.31
N VAL A 109 2.55 17.99 16.59
CA VAL A 109 3.85 18.34 17.18
C VAL A 109 3.71 19.54 18.13
N MET A 110 3.07 20.61 17.68
CA MET A 110 2.89 21.82 18.50
C MET A 110 2.03 21.53 19.74
N GLY A 111 0.95 20.75 19.58
CA GLY A 111 0.08 20.36 20.68
C GLY A 111 0.78 19.50 21.72
N LEU A 112 1.54 18.48 21.28
CA LEU A 112 2.33 17.63 22.18
C LEU A 112 3.45 18.43 22.86
N LEU A 113 4.16 19.29 22.12
CA LEU A 113 5.20 20.14 22.70
C LEU A 113 4.62 21.09 23.76
N ALA A 114 3.52 21.78 23.45
CA ALA A 114 2.84 22.65 24.41
C ALA A 114 2.35 21.85 25.64
N PHE A 115 1.77 20.68 25.43
CA PHE A 115 1.34 19.79 26.51
C PHE A 115 2.51 19.42 27.43
N PHE A 116 3.66 18.99 26.88
CA PHE A 116 4.83 18.63 27.71
C PHE A 116 5.51 19.82 28.37
N LEU A 117 5.53 20.99 27.74
CA LEU A 117 6.05 22.21 28.37
C LEU A 117 5.17 22.65 29.54
N THR A 118 3.86 22.39 29.49
CA THR A 118 2.92 22.74 30.58
C THR A 118 2.84 21.69 31.68
N THR A 119 2.82 20.40 31.34
CA THR A 119 2.67 19.30 32.31
C THR A 119 4.01 18.77 32.83
N GLN A 120 5.11 19.05 32.13
CA GLN A 120 6.45 18.58 32.47
C GLN A 120 6.48 17.06 32.70
N ASN A 121 7.01 16.60 33.82
CA ASN A 121 7.04 15.19 34.19
C ASN A 121 5.81 14.72 34.99
N GLN A 122 4.83 15.58 35.20
CA GLN A 122 3.66 15.26 36.02
C GLN A 122 2.71 14.32 35.30
N HIS A 123 1.99 13.54 36.10
CA HIS A 123 0.89 12.68 35.67
C HIS A 123 1.21 11.74 34.50
N TYR A 124 2.47 11.33 34.36
CA TYR A 124 2.90 10.36 33.34
C TYR A 124 2.51 10.75 31.90
N GLY A 125 2.46 12.06 31.60
CA GLY A 125 2.05 12.56 30.29
C GLY A 125 2.95 12.07 29.14
N PHE A 126 4.24 11.84 29.39
CA PHE A 126 5.20 11.40 28.37
C PHE A 126 4.86 10.09 27.65
N VAL A 127 3.95 9.26 28.18
CA VAL A 127 3.46 8.06 27.48
C VAL A 127 2.85 8.42 26.11
N TRP A 128 2.31 9.63 25.94
CA TRP A 128 1.83 10.13 24.66
C TRP A 128 2.90 10.25 23.58
N LEU A 129 4.20 10.26 23.91
CA LEU A 129 5.26 10.22 22.88
C LEU A 129 5.20 8.95 22.02
N SER A 130 4.64 7.85 22.55
CA SER A 130 4.52 6.58 21.84
C SER A 130 3.58 6.63 20.63
N ILE A 131 2.57 7.52 20.63
CA ILE A 131 1.57 7.59 19.54
C ILE A 131 2.07 8.38 18.34
N PHE A 132 3.06 9.24 18.55
CA PHE A 132 3.51 10.19 17.54
C PHE A 132 4.14 9.52 16.30
N PRO A 133 5.07 8.54 16.42
CA PRO A 133 5.64 7.87 15.25
C PRO A 133 4.58 7.13 14.41
N PRO A 134 3.70 6.28 14.98
CA PRO A 134 2.64 5.63 14.20
C PRO A 134 1.79 6.62 13.39
N ILE A 135 1.35 7.72 13.99
CA ILE A 135 0.52 8.71 13.26
C ILE A 135 1.32 9.35 12.12
N THR A 136 2.56 9.75 12.41
CA THR A 136 3.43 10.45 11.46
C THR A 136 3.80 9.57 10.26
N PHE A 137 4.15 8.30 10.49
CA PHE A 137 4.51 7.35 9.43
C PHE A 137 3.31 6.94 8.57
N PHE A 138 2.09 7.02 9.10
CA PHE A 138 0.90 6.76 8.31
C PHE A 138 0.54 7.95 7.41
N LEU A 139 0.57 9.17 7.97
CA LEU A 139 0.09 10.38 7.31
C LEU A 139 1.10 10.95 6.32
N LEU A 140 2.40 10.85 6.59
CA LEU A 140 3.43 11.40 5.74
C LEU A 140 4.10 10.34 4.87
N LYS A 141 4.83 10.81 3.85
CA LYS A 141 5.75 9.96 3.10
C LYS A 141 6.88 9.49 4.01
N ARG A 142 7.42 8.29 3.74
CA ARG A 142 8.43 7.63 4.58
C ARG A 142 9.66 8.50 4.88
N THR A 143 10.12 9.29 3.91
CA THR A 143 11.26 10.22 4.10
C THR A 143 10.90 11.38 5.03
N ALA A 144 9.79 12.06 4.76
CA ALA A 144 9.29 13.15 5.61
C ALA A 144 8.99 12.67 7.04
N ALA A 145 8.36 11.50 7.18
CA ALA A 145 8.04 10.92 8.47
C ALA A 145 9.30 10.66 9.33
N ARG A 146 10.37 10.13 8.74
CA ARG A 146 11.65 9.90 9.43
C ARG A 146 12.27 11.21 9.92
N VAL A 147 12.28 12.23 9.06
CA VAL A 147 12.84 13.54 9.41
C VAL A 147 12.05 14.19 10.53
N VAL A 148 10.72 14.27 10.40
CA VAL A 148 9.84 14.89 11.40
C VAL A 148 9.91 14.13 12.74
N THR A 149 9.87 12.80 12.71
CA THR A 149 9.97 11.98 13.92
C THR A 149 11.33 12.13 14.59
N GLY A 150 12.42 12.14 13.81
CA GLY A 150 13.76 12.35 14.32
C GLY A 150 13.94 13.72 14.97
N LEU A 151 13.53 14.79 14.29
CA LEU A 151 13.61 16.16 14.80
C LEU A 151 12.79 16.33 16.09
N PHE A 152 11.53 15.87 16.09
CA PHE A 152 10.69 15.94 17.29
C PHE A 152 11.28 15.11 18.44
N GLY A 153 11.78 13.91 18.15
CA GLY A 153 12.48 13.08 19.13
C GLY A 153 13.71 13.76 19.71
N SER A 154 14.52 14.43 18.89
CA SER A 154 15.67 15.22 19.35
C SER A 154 15.27 16.41 20.22
N ILE A 155 14.19 17.12 19.86
CA ILE A 155 13.64 18.23 20.66
C ILE A 155 13.16 17.70 22.02
N MET A 156 12.42 16.59 22.03
CA MET A 156 11.95 15.97 23.27
C MET A 156 13.11 15.48 24.14
N LEU A 157 14.12 14.85 23.54
CA LEU A 157 15.31 14.40 24.24
C LEU A 157 16.04 15.58 24.89
N TYR A 158 16.18 16.69 24.18
CA TYR A 158 16.76 17.92 24.72
C TYR A 158 15.95 18.44 25.92
N VAL A 159 14.61 18.54 25.79
CA VAL A 159 13.72 18.99 26.88
C VAL A 159 13.83 18.08 28.11
N LEU A 160 13.90 16.76 27.92
CA LEU A 160 14.07 15.79 29.00
C LEU A 160 15.40 16.01 29.73
N PHE A 161 16.51 16.12 29.00
CA PHE A 161 17.83 16.31 29.61
C PHE A 161 18.00 17.68 30.28
N SER A 162 17.52 18.76 29.65
CA SER A 162 17.68 20.11 30.17
C SER A 162 16.92 20.34 31.48
N ASN A 163 15.85 19.57 31.71
CA ASN A 163 15.00 19.70 32.90
C ASN A 163 15.17 18.54 33.90
N ALA A 164 16.01 17.54 33.60
CA ALA A 164 16.14 16.33 34.41
C ALA A 164 16.52 16.62 35.88
N SER A 165 17.37 17.62 36.13
CA SER A 165 17.78 18.02 37.49
C SER A 165 16.72 18.83 38.24
N SER A 166 15.75 19.41 37.52
CA SER A 166 14.70 20.28 38.08
C SER A 166 13.43 19.53 38.48
N TRP A 167 13.30 18.28 38.07
CA TRP A 167 12.08 17.49 38.21
C TRP A 167 12.06 16.68 39.51
N GLY A 168 11.03 16.91 40.32
CA GLY A 168 10.70 16.05 41.47
C GLY A 168 9.97 14.77 41.05
N PRO A 169 9.68 13.86 41.99
CA PRO A 169 8.87 12.67 41.72
C PRO A 169 7.52 13.04 41.10
N SER A 170 7.08 12.30 40.06
CA SER A 170 5.76 12.52 39.46
C SER A 170 4.66 12.06 40.40
N GLU A 171 3.60 12.85 40.52
CA GLU A 171 2.39 12.43 41.22
C GLU A 171 1.64 11.37 40.40
N PHE A 172 1.28 10.28 41.08
CA PHE A 172 0.39 9.26 40.54
C PHE A 172 -1.03 9.49 41.05
N GLY A 173 -1.95 9.79 40.15
CA GLY A 173 -3.36 10.02 40.48
C GLY A 173 -4.28 9.69 39.33
N LEU A 174 -5.55 10.09 39.44
CA LEU A 174 -6.55 9.88 38.39
C LEU A 174 -6.11 10.44 37.01
N PRO A 175 -5.49 11.63 36.89
CA PRO A 175 -4.97 12.12 35.62
C PRO A 175 -3.91 11.19 35.00
N SER A 176 -3.08 10.55 35.81
CA SER A 176 -2.06 9.59 35.36
C SER A 176 -2.69 8.36 34.73
N ILE A 177 -3.74 7.82 35.38
CA ILE A 177 -4.49 6.66 34.87
C ILE A 177 -5.13 7.01 33.53
N LEU A 178 -5.75 8.19 33.41
CA LEU A 178 -6.36 8.66 32.16
C LEU A 178 -5.33 8.82 31.03
N ASN A 179 -4.14 9.37 31.32
CA ASN A 179 -3.05 9.48 30.34
C ASN A 179 -2.56 8.12 29.86
N ILE A 180 -2.31 7.18 30.78
CA ILE A 180 -1.82 5.85 30.44
C ILE A 180 -2.85 5.07 29.62
N LEU A 181 -4.12 5.06 30.07
CA LEU A 181 -5.19 4.37 29.34
C LEU A 181 -5.48 5.03 27.99
N GLY A 182 -5.49 6.37 27.92
CA GLY A 182 -5.72 7.12 26.69
C GLY A 182 -4.64 6.86 25.65
N ALA A 183 -3.36 6.94 26.04
CA ALA A 183 -2.25 6.65 25.15
C ALA A 183 -2.22 5.17 24.74
N GLY A 184 -2.46 4.24 25.67
CA GLY A 184 -2.52 2.81 25.41
C GLY A 184 -3.63 2.42 24.43
N ALA A 185 -4.85 2.95 24.63
CA ALA A 185 -5.97 2.74 23.72
C ALA A 185 -5.71 3.33 22.33
N SER A 186 -5.09 4.52 22.27
CA SER A 186 -4.69 5.15 21.00
C SER A 186 -3.67 4.30 20.26
N LEU A 187 -2.67 3.77 20.96
CA LEU A 187 -1.63 2.93 20.37
C LEU A 187 -2.22 1.61 19.87
N LEU A 188 -3.06 0.96 20.66
CA LEU A 188 -3.76 -0.25 20.26
C LEU A 188 -4.61 -0.01 19.01
N PHE A 189 -5.40 1.07 18.99
CA PHE A 189 -6.19 1.45 17.82
C PHE A 189 -5.31 1.64 16.58
N MET A 190 -4.18 2.35 16.72
CA MET A 190 -3.26 2.57 15.61
C MET A 190 -2.66 1.26 15.10
N VAL A 191 -2.17 0.39 16.00
CA VAL A 191 -1.59 -0.91 15.63
C VAL A 191 -2.63 -1.79 14.94
N SER A 192 -3.83 -1.94 15.52
CA SER A 192 -4.91 -2.73 14.90
C SER A 192 -5.31 -2.18 13.53
N TYR A 193 -5.34 -0.85 13.36
CA TYR A 193 -5.61 -0.24 12.06
C TYR A 193 -4.50 -0.49 11.04
N TYR A 194 -3.23 -0.47 11.48
CA TYR A 194 -2.08 -0.83 10.66
C TYR A 194 -2.15 -2.27 10.18
N GLU A 195 -2.40 -3.22 11.09
CA GLU A 195 -2.54 -4.64 10.76
C GLU A 195 -3.68 -4.88 9.78
N TYR A 196 -4.86 -4.30 10.04
CA TYR A 196 -5.99 -4.36 9.12
C TYR A 196 -5.65 -3.80 7.73
N THR A 197 -4.93 -2.67 7.70
CA THR A 197 -4.49 -2.05 6.45
C THR A 197 -3.50 -2.93 5.71
N ILE A 198 -2.55 -3.54 6.42
CA ILE A 198 -1.54 -4.43 5.85
C ILE A 198 -2.24 -5.65 5.26
N GLU A 199 -3.08 -6.33 6.02
CA GLU A 199 -3.83 -7.52 5.59
C GLU A 199 -4.68 -7.22 4.34
N ALA A 200 -5.36 -6.08 4.31
CA ALA A 200 -6.14 -5.68 3.15
C ALA A 200 -5.29 -5.38 1.90
N VAL A 201 -4.01 -4.98 2.03
CA VAL A 201 -3.09 -4.86 0.87
C VAL A 201 -2.66 -6.26 0.42
N TRP A 202 -2.28 -7.12 1.36
CA TRP A 202 -1.83 -8.48 1.07
C TRP A 202 -2.89 -9.31 0.35
N ASN A 203 -4.14 -9.24 0.80
CA ASN A 203 -5.24 -9.96 0.16
C ASN A 203 -5.49 -9.46 -1.28
N GLU A 204 -5.43 -8.15 -1.51
CA GLU A 204 -5.57 -7.57 -2.85
C GLU A 204 -4.45 -8.04 -3.78
N HIS A 205 -3.21 -8.04 -3.29
CA HIS A 205 -2.06 -8.53 -4.04
C HIS A 205 -2.13 -10.04 -4.34
N ASP A 206 -2.51 -10.85 -3.36
CA ASP A 206 -2.67 -12.30 -3.53
C ASP A 206 -3.76 -12.62 -4.56
N THR A 207 -4.91 -11.94 -4.50
CA THR A 207 -5.97 -12.13 -5.51
C THR A 207 -5.53 -11.75 -6.92
N ALA A 208 -4.78 -10.64 -7.07
CA ALA A 208 -4.26 -10.22 -8.37
C ALA A 208 -3.23 -11.23 -8.93
N ASN A 209 -2.36 -11.75 -8.07
CA ASN A 209 -1.38 -12.77 -8.47
C ASN A 209 -2.04 -14.09 -8.85
N ARG A 210 -3.07 -14.54 -8.12
CA ARG A 210 -3.84 -15.74 -8.47
C ARG A 210 -4.54 -15.60 -9.81
N LEU A 211 -5.19 -14.47 -10.06
CA LEU A 211 -5.84 -14.21 -11.35
C LEU A 211 -4.82 -14.21 -12.49
N LEU A 212 -3.63 -13.64 -12.27
CA LEU A 212 -2.55 -13.65 -13.25
C LEU A 212 -2.03 -15.07 -13.52
N ASP A 213 -1.88 -15.90 -12.48
CA ASP A 213 -1.47 -17.30 -12.62
C ASP A 213 -2.53 -18.16 -13.34
N GLU A 214 -3.81 -17.98 -13.00
CA GLU A 214 -4.93 -18.64 -13.69
C GLU A 214 -4.99 -18.27 -15.17
N ASN A 215 -4.84 -16.98 -15.51
CA ASN A 215 -4.79 -16.53 -16.90
C ASN A 215 -3.59 -17.12 -17.65
N LYS A 216 -2.40 -17.17 -17.01
CA LYS A 216 -1.21 -17.80 -17.61
C LYS A 216 -1.43 -19.28 -17.89
N LYS A 217 -2.01 -20.02 -16.93
CA LYS A 217 -2.34 -21.44 -17.09
C LYS A 217 -3.37 -21.65 -18.20
N ALA A 218 -4.41 -20.84 -18.26
CA ALA A 218 -5.43 -20.91 -19.30
C ALA A 218 -4.83 -20.65 -20.70
N LEU A 219 -3.99 -19.62 -20.84
CA LEU A 219 -3.27 -19.35 -22.09
C LEU A 219 -2.37 -20.52 -22.49
N ARG A 220 -1.63 -21.10 -21.54
CA ARG A 220 -0.76 -22.25 -21.80
C ARG A 220 -1.56 -23.47 -22.27
N LEU A 221 -2.69 -23.76 -21.62
CA LEU A 221 -3.59 -24.84 -22.05
C LEU A 221 -4.15 -24.61 -23.46
N LEU A 222 -4.54 -23.38 -23.78
CA LEU A 222 -5.02 -23.03 -25.13
C LEU A 222 -3.92 -23.24 -26.17
N LEU A 223 -2.69 -22.75 -25.91
CA LEU A 223 -1.55 -22.93 -26.80
C LEU A 223 -1.17 -24.41 -26.96
N ASP A 224 -1.14 -25.18 -25.87
CA ASP A 224 -0.81 -26.60 -25.88
C ASP A 224 -1.89 -27.47 -26.55
N SER A 225 -3.13 -26.97 -26.65
CA SER A 225 -4.21 -27.65 -27.38
C SER A 225 -4.20 -27.39 -28.89
N SER A 226 -3.44 -26.39 -29.36
CA SER A 226 -3.29 -26.12 -30.79
C SER A 226 -2.52 -27.26 -31.46
N ALA A 227 -3.01 -27.73 -32.61
CA ALA A 227 -2.27 -28.69 -33.43
C ALA A 227 -1.04 -28.07 -34.09
N GLU A 228 -1.00 -26.75 -34.26
CA GLU A 228 0.11 -26.03 -34.88
C GLU A 228 1.27 -25.83 -33.90
N ALA A 229 2.50 -25.90 -34.40
CA ALA A 229 3.69 -25.51 -33.63
C ALA A 229 3.70 -23.99 -33.44
N ILE A 230 3.63 -23.55 -32.17
CA ILE A 230 3.68 -22.14 -31.80
C ILE A 230 4.87 -21.95 -30.87
N PHE A 231 5.77 -21.05 -31.25
CA PHE A 231 6.86 -20.59 -30.40
C PHE A 231 7.07 -19.09 -30.55
N GLY A 232 7.58 -18.47 -29.48
CA GLY A 232 8.00 -17.07 -29.49
C GLY A 232 9.50 -16.97 -29.42
N VAL A 233 10.05 -15.90 -29.99
CA VAL A 233 11.47 -15.55 -29.89
C VAL A 233 11.63 -14.13 -29.33
N ASP A 234 12.78 -13.84 -28.72
CA ASP A 234 13.21 -12.49 -28.36
C ASP A 234 13.88 -11.77 -29.55
N GLU A 235 14.33 -10.54 -29.33
CA GLU A 235 15.03 -9.72 -30.36
C GLU A 235 16.32 -10.37 -30.87
N ALA A 236 16.96 -11.22 -30.06
CA ALA A 236 18.16 -11.95 -30.45
C ALA A 236 17.84 -13.25 -31.21
N GLY A 237 16.57 -13.63 -31.31
CA GLY A 237 16.10 -14.87 -31.93
C GLY A 237 16.09 -16.07 -30.99
N ASN A 238 16.24 -15.87 -29.68
CA ASN A 238 16.20 -16.94 -28.69
C ASN A 238 14.76 -17.28 -28.31
N CYS A 239 14.46 -18.57 -28.18
CA CYS A 239 13.12 -19.04 -27.82
C CYS A 239 12.70 -18.52 -26.44
N THR A 240 11.55 -17.85 -26.36
CA THR A 240 10.97 -17.34 -25.09
C THR A 240 9.80 -18.18 -24.60
N PHE A 241 9.12 -18.88 -25.52
CA PHE A 241 8.11 -19.88 -25.20
C PHE A 241 7.92 -20.84 -26.37
N CYS A 242 7.46 -22.05 -26.11
CA CYS A 242 6.99 -23.00 -27.13
C CYS A 242 5.83 -23.82 -26.58
N ASN A 243 4.85 -24.15 -27.43
CA ASN A 243 3.75 -25.05 -27.06
C ASN A 243 4.14 -26.52 -27.23
N ARG A 244 3.31 -27.44 -26.73
CA ARG A 244 3.52 -28.89 -26.84
C ARG A 244 3.66 -29.37 -28.30
N SER A 245 2.87 -28.82 -29.21
CA SER A 245 2.94 -29.20 -30.64
C SER A 245 4.27 -28.82 -31.28
N CYS A 246 4.89 -27.71 -30.87
CA CYS A 246 6.24 -27.34 -31.29
C CYS A 246 7.27 -28.42 -30.91
N LEU A 247 7.23 -28.91 -29.67
CA LEU A 247 8.11 -29.99 -29.23
C LEU A 247 7.91 -31.28 -30.03
N ASN A 248 6.65 -31.67 -30.24
CA ASN A 248 6.30 -32.89 -30.96
C ASN A 248 6.72 -32.81 -32.44
N MET A 249 6.46 -31.68 -33.10
CA MET A 249 6.79 -31.50 -34.52
C MET A 249 8.29 -31.37 -34.76
N LEU A 250 9.02 -30.70 -33.88
CA LEU A 250 10.47 -30.53 -33.98
C LEU A 250 11.26 -31.72 -33.40
N GLY A 251 10.59 -32.66 -32.73
CA GLY A 251 11.21 -33.87 -32.18
C GLY A 251 12.03 -33.65 -30.91
N TYR A 252 11.65 -32.67 -30.07
CA TYR A 252 12.31 -32.39 -28.79
C TYR A 252 11.50 -32.94 -27.60
N PRO A 253 12.13 -33.57 -26.60
CA PRO A 253 11.42 -34.19 -25.48
C PRO A 253 10.95 -33.18 -24.42
N ASP A 254 11.66 -32.06 -24.26
CA ASP A 254 11.40 -31.06 -23.22
C ASP A 254 11.59 -29.63 -23.73
N GLU A 255 10.83 -28.69 -23.18
CA GLU A 255 10.91 -27.27 -23.54
C GLU A 255 12.24 -26.62 -23.17
N GLY A 256 12.93 -27.11 -22.13
CA GLY A 256 14.26 -26.65 -21.75
C GLY A 256 15.32 -26.87 -22.85
N GLU A 257 15.05 -27.73 -23.83
CA GLU A 257 15.92 -27.88 -25.00
C GLU A 257 15.69 -26.82 -26.08
N LEU A 258 14.58 -26.07 -26.03
CA LEU A 258 14.31 -24.96 -26.94
C LEU A 258 14.49 -23.62 -26.25
N LEU A 259 14.00 -23.47 -25.02
CA LEU A 259 13.99 -22.22 -24.27
C LEU A 259 15.39 -21.62 -24.12
N GLY A 260 15.51 -20.33 -24.44
CA GLY A 260 16.77 -19.58 -24.41
C GLY A 260 17.74 -19.91 -25.55
N LYS A 261 17.46 -20.90 -26.41
CA LYS A 261 18.31 -21.21 -27.56
C LYS A 261 17.88 -20.42 -28.79
N ASN A 262 18.85 -20.06 -29.62
CA ASN A 262 18.60 -19.35 -30.87
C ASN A 262 17.90 -20.27 -31.88
N MET A 263 16.64 -19.96 -32.23
CA MET A 263 15.82 -20.84 -33.05
C MET A 263 16.33 -20.95 -34.50
N HIS A 264 16.95 -19.90 -35.03
CA HIS A 264 17.54 -19.96 -36.37
C HIS A 264 18.68 -20.96 -36.43
N ALA A 265 19.64 -20.85 -35.51
CA ALA A 265 20.76 -21.78 -35.42
C ALA A 265 20.32 -23.21 -35.07
N LEU A 266 19.24 -23.37 -34.30
CA LEU A 266 18.79 -24.66 -33.81
C LEU A 266 17.99 -25.46 -34.84
N ILE A 267 17.05 -24.83 -35.54
CA ILE A 267 16.07 -25.53 -36.39
C ILE A 267 15.90 -24.94 -37.79
N HIS A 268 16.50 -23.78 -38.10
CA HIS A 268 16.29 -23.08 -39.38
C HIS A 268 17.62 -22.70 -40.03
N HIS A 269 18.64 -23.56 -39.87
CA HIS A 269 20.03 -23.28 -40.25
C HIS A 269 20.40 -23.75 -41.66
N SER A 270 19.54 -24.49 -42.35
CA SER A 270 19.79 -25.08 -43.67
C SER A 270 18.61 -24.92 -44.63
N ARG A 271 18.90 -24.80 -45.92
CA ARG A 271 17.93 -24.81 -47.02
C ARG A 271 17.50 -26.26 -47.37
N PRO A 272 16.42 -26.46 -48.16
CA PRO A 272 15.97 -27.80 -48.60
C PRO A 272 17.04 -28.63 -49.31
N ASP A 273 18.00 -27.98 -49.98
CA ASP A 273 19.13 -28.62 -50.69
C ASP A 273 20.32 -28.95 -49.76
N GLY A 274 20.22 -28.66 -48.47
CA GLY A 274 21.25 -28.89 -47.47
C GLY A 274 22.29 -27.78 -47.34
N THR A 275 22.24 -26.72 -48.17
CA THR A 275 23.16 -25.58 -48.04
C THR A 275 22.85 -24.75 -46.79
N PRO A 276 23.85 -24.08 -46.17
CA PRO A 276 23.60 -23.21 -45.02
C PRO A 276 22.59 -22.10 -45.36
N PHE A 277 21.61 -21.90 -44.47
CA PHE A 277 20.66 -20.80 -44.56
C PHE A 277 21.15 -19.62 -43.73
N PRO A 278 21.55 -18.49 -44.34
CA PRO A 278 22.10 -17.36 -43.60
C PRO A 278 21.06 -16.70 -42.69
N ARG A 279 21.50 -16.26 -41.50
CA ARG A 279 20.67 -15.53 -40.53
C ARG A 279 20.02 -14.28 -41.14
N GLU A 280 20.75 -13.59 -41.98
CA GLU A 280 20.33 -12.38 -42.70
C GLU A 280 19.24 -12.63 -43.74
N ASP A 281 18.97 -13.89 -44.11
CA ASP A 281 17.87 -14.28 -44.99
C ASP A 281 16.66 -14.84 -44.25
N CYS A 282 16.79 -15.12 -42.95
CA CYS A 282 15.73 -15.70 -42.14
C CYS A 282 14.52 -14.76 -42.03
N ARG A 283 13.38 -15.18 -42.59
CA ARG A 283 12.15 -14.39 -42.59
C ARG A 283 11.60 -14.14 -41.17
N ILE A 284 11.81 -15.08 -40.24
CA ILE A 284 11.41 -14.94 -38.83
C ILE A 284 12.14 -13.76 -38.18
N LEU A 285 13.46 -13.67 -38.40
CA LEU A 285 14.26 -12.58 -37.85
C LEU A 285 13.98 -11.24 -38.54
N LYS A 286 13.75 -11.24 -39.87
CA LYS A 286 13.32 -10.04 -40.60
C LYS A 286 11.99 -9.51 -40.12
N ALA A 287 11.00 -10.38 -39.89
CA ALA A 287 9.68 -9.98 -39.41
C ALA A 287 9.76 -9.27 -38.05
N TYR A 288 10.66 -9.72 -37.17
CA TYR A 288 10.92 -9.07 -35.89
C TYR A 288 11.64 -7.72 -36.06
N ALA A 289 12.69 -7.67 -36.88
CA ALA A 289 13.46 -6.45 -37.14
C ALA A 289 12.60 -5.34 -37.78
N ASP A 290 11.73 -5.72 -38.73
CA ASP A 290 10.89 -4.79 -39.47
C ASP A 290 9.56 -4.48 -38.76
N SER A 291 9.28 -5.14 -37.62
CA SER A 291 7.99 -5.09 -36.90
C SER A 291 6.79 -5.33 -37.82
N LYS A 292 6.95 -6.19 -38.82
CA LYS A 292 5.94 -6.53 -39.82
C LYS A 292 5.76 -8.03 -39.88
N GLY A 293 4.51 -8.50 -39.73
CA GLY A 293 4.19 -9.91 -39.89
C GLY A 293 4.57 -10.40 -41.29
N THR A 294 5.14 -11.61 -41.35
CA THR A 294 5.41 -12.33 -42.60
C THR A 294 4.66 -13.65 -42.58
N GLN A 295 4.24 -14.12 -43.75
CA GLN A 295 3.68 -15.45 -43.94
C GLN A 295 4.50 -16.16 -45.01
N ALA A 296 4.84 -17.42 -44.79
CA ALA A 296 5.58 -18.25 -45.72
C ALA A 296 5.12 -19.70 -45.57
N GLU A 297 4.92 -20.39 -46.69
CA GLU A 297 4.49 -21.79 -46.73
C GLU A 297 5.64 -22.71 -47.21
N ASP A 298 6.73 -22.11 -47.69
CA ASP A 298 7.88 -22.75 -48.33
C ASP A 298 9.09 -22.94 -47.40
N GLU A 299 8.93 -22.64 -46.11
CA GLU A 299 10.02 -22.73 -45.12
C GLU A 299 10.15 -24.16 -44.55
N VAL A 300 11.40 -24.61 -44.38
CA VAL A 300 11.71 -25.95 -43.87
C VAL A 300 12.47 -25.83 -42.56
N PHE A 301 12.07 -26.62 -41.55
CA PHE A 301 12.72 -26.70 -40.25
C PHE A 301 13.37 -28.07 -40.07
N TRP A 302 14.58 -28.06 -39.52
CA TRP A 302 15.44 -29.23 -39.31
C TRP A 302 15.60 -29.54 -37.83
N ARG A 303 16.08 -30.75 -37.57
CA ARG A 303 16.58 -31.19 -36.27
C ARG A 303 18.02 -31.66 -36.42
#